data_AF-K0SAU2-F1
#
_entry.id   AF-K0SAU2-F1
#
_cell.length_a   1.000
_cell.length_b   1.000
_cell.length_c   1.000
_cell.angle_alpha   90.00
_cell.angle_beta   90.00
_cell.angle_gamma   90.00
#
_symmetry.space_group_name_H-M   'P 1'
#
loop_
_entity.id
_entity.type
_entity.pdbx_description
1 polymer ?
#
loop_
_entity_poly.entity_id
_entity_poly.type
_entity_poly.pdbx_seq_one_letter_code
_entity_poly.pdbx_strand_id
1 'polypeptide(L)'
;MQVRMRSRSAPFIALLLASSANCAVGQGGSHQQRPLQPLGDVLHLVFDTDKDGKVSLDEVQLQINTLTMLVAGAEGQQGEDYRRILSGVKAAAPTIFDLLDGDSDQRLTAKELSYATKFEDSLKIKRDGRGGGMRDFIREIFTTLDTSEDDELTAGEILAGCKSDEVITHLSKKLHELFPIRKSPGDLEGFVRSTIESLGGNALDEASVIEGIKWIDADADGIVQRSEVGRYYKTAAMKFVELSKQVRQIGPMFAMFGGMDGMQGGGPGSSEL
;
A
#
# COMPACT_ATOMS: atom_id res chain seq x y z
N MET A 1 -9.80 -27.16 10.83
CA MET A 1 -10.29 -25.88 11.38
C MET A 1 -9.56 -24.77 10.62
N GLN A 2 -10.22 -24.18 9.63
CA GLN A 2 -9.60 -23.25 8.66
C GLN A 2 -9.41 -21.86 9.29
N VAL A 3 -8.16 -21.44 9.46
CA VAL A 3 -7.80 -20.09 9.90
C VAL A 3 -7.94 -19.15 8.70
N ARG A 4 -9.03 -18.38 8.66
CA ARG A 4 -9.19 -17.23 7.75
C ARG A 4 -8.34 -16.07 8.28
N MET A 5 -7.11 -15.91 7.77
CA MET A 5 -6.34 -14.68 7.98
C MET A 5 -6.71 -13.65 6.90
N ARG A 6 -7.36 -12.56 7.33
CA ARG A 6 -7.72 -11.42 6.48
C ARG A 6 -6.61 -10.36 6.47
N SER A 7 -6.44 -9.78 5.28
CA SER A 7 -5.79 -8.54 4.84
C SER A 7 -5.29 -7.55 5.93
N ARG A 8 -4.00 -7.15 5.86
CA ARG A 8 -3.26 -6.29 6.81
C ARG A 8 -2.65 -5.05 6.13
N SER A 9 -3.41 -3.98 5.94
CA SER A 9 -3.24 -2.80 5.06
C SER A 9 -1.89 -2.05 4.92
N ALA A 10 -0.88 -2.19 5.78
CA ALA A 10 0.35 -1.36 5.69
C ALA A 10 1.41 -1.84 4.66
N PRO A 11 1.73 -3.14 4.54
CA PRO A 11 2.55 -3.64 3.43
C PRO A 11 1.88 -3.57 2.04
N PHE A 12 0.65 -3.07 1.90
CA PHE A 12 -0.22 -3.40 0.76
C PHE A 12 -0.05 -2.52 -0.48
N ILE A 13 0.32 -1.24 -0.34
CA ILE A 13 0.68 -0.39 -1.48
C ILE A 13 1.98 -0.90 -2.13
N ALA A 14 2.97 -1.31 -1.31
CA ALA A 14 4.18 -1.99 -1.77
C ALA A 14 3.88 -3.28 -2.53
N LEU A 15 2.82 -3.96 -2.11
CA LEU A 15 2.46 -5.29 -2.59
C LEU A 15 1.67 -5.24 -3.89
N LEU A 16 0.81 -4.22 -4.05
CA LEU A 16 0.12 -3.84 -5.29
C LEU A 16 1.16 -3.60 -6.39
N LEU A 17 2.30 -3.07 -5.98
CA LEU A 17 3.46 -2.81 -6.79
C LEU A 17 4.31 -4.08 -7.03
N ALA A 18 4.70 -4.81 -5.99
CA ALA A 18 5.52 -6.03 -6.07
C ALA A 18 4.99 -7.13 -6.99
N SER A 19 3.68 -7.32 -6.96
CA SER A 19 3.02 -8.41 -7.65
C SER A 19 3.08 -8.21 -9.16
N SER A 20 3.06 -6.95 -9.62
CA SER A 20 3.28 -6.63 -11.03
C SER A 20 4.72 -6.93 -11.47
N ALA A 21 5.69 -6.85 -10.56
CA ALA A 21 7.11 -7.00 -10.85
C ALA A 21 7.64 -8.39 -11.01
N ASN A 22 7.29 -9.28 -10.11
CA ASN A 22 7.85 -10.62 -10.19
C ASN A 22 7.21 -11.50 -11.27
N CYS A 23 6.07 -11.10 -11.86
CA CYS A 23 5.55 -11.76 -13.07
C CYS A 23 6.49 -11.60 -14.28
N ALA A 24 7.16 -10.45 -14.38
CA ALA A 24 8.03 -10.13 -15.51
C ALA A 24 9.45 -10.69 -15.34
N VAL A 25 9.89 -10.95 -14.11
CA VAL A 25 11.26 -11.44 -13.80
C VAL A 25 11.43 -12.95 -14.08
N GLY A 26 10.36 -13.64 -14.47
CA GLY A 26 10.43 -15.00 -15.03
C GLY A 26 11.04 -15.09 -16.43
N GLN A 27 11.29 -13.96 -17.12
CA GLN A 27 11.96 -13.94 -18.43
C GLN A 27 13.06 -12.86 -18.45
N GLY A 28 14.27 -13.29 -18.78
CA GLY A 28 15.50 -12.52 -18.58
C GLY A 28 15.62 -11.27 -19.45
N GLY A 29 16.56 -10.42 -19.03
CA GLY A 29 17.05 -9.30 -19.85
C GLY A 29 17.82 -8.32 -19.00
N SER A 30 19.14 -8.26 -19.20
CA SER A 30 19.99 -7.17 -18.74
C SER A 30 19.47 -5.83 -19.30
N HIS A 31 18.81 -5.01 -18.50
CA HIS A 31 18.33 -3.70 -18.95
C HIS A 31 19.17 -2.56 -18.38
N GLN A 32 19.78 -1.84 -19.33
CA GLN A 32 20.36 -0.51 -19.22
C GLN A 32 19.52 0.37 -18.28
N GLN A 33 20.15 0.88 -17.21
CA GLN A 33 19.50 1.69 -16.18
C GLN A 33 18.99 3.01 -16.77
N ARG A 34 17.76 3.02 -17.31
CA ARG A 34 17.02 4.27 -17.50
C ARG A 34 16.81 4.91 -16.11
N PRO A 35 16.87 6.25 -16.00
CA PRO A 35 16.56 6.91 -14.74
C PRO A 35 15.16 6.50 -14.28
N LEU A 36 15.05 6.00 -13.05
CA LEU A 36 13.78 5.55 -12.49
C LEU A 36 12.86 6.76 -12.32
N GLN A 37 11.75 6.77 -13.06
CA GLN A 37 10.70 7.77 -12.93
C GLN A 37 10.10 7.77 -11.50
N PRO A 38 9.50 8.86 -11.03
CA PRO A 38 8.71 8.86 -9.80
C PRO A 38 7.66 7.73 -9.78
N LEU A 39 7.39 7.16 -8.61
CA LEU A 39 6.47 6.03 -8.48
C LEU A 39 5.05 6.41 -8.94
N GLY A 40 4.56 7.58 -8.56
CA GLY A 40 3.26 8.10 -8.97
C GLY A 40 3.11 8.21 -10.50
N ASP A 41 4.16 8.65 -11.20
CA ASP A 41 4.15 8.78 -12.66
C ASP A 41 4.06 7.40 -13.33
N VAL A 42 4.77 6.40 -12.79
CA VAL A 42 4.70 5.03 -13.29
C VAL A 42 3.33 4.41 -13.02
N LEU A 43 2.75 4.67 -11.84
CA LEU A 43 1.40 4.21 -11.51
C LEU A 43 0.34 4.82 -12.43
N HIS A 44 0.45 6.12 -12.70
CA HIS A 44 -0.42 6.81 -13.64
C HIS A 44 -0.31 6.17 -15.03
N LEU A 45 0.92 5.98 -15.52
CA LEU A 45 1.18 5.35 -16.82
C LEU A 45 0.60 3.92 -16.95
N VAL A 46 0.66 3.13 -15.88
CA VAL A 46 0.20 1.73 -15.85
C VAL A 46 -1.32 1.62 -15.72
N PHE A 47 -1.94 2.44 -14.87
CA PHE A 47 -3.36 2.34 -14.59
C PHE A 47 -4.25 3.19 -15.50
N ASP A 48 -3.75 4.30 -16.05
CA ASP A 48 -4.49 5.11 -17.04
C ASP A 48 -4.47 4.34 -18.37
N THR A 49 -5.42 3.42 -18.54
CA THR A 49 -5.46 2.47 -19.66
C THR A 49 -6.14 3.09 -20.87
N ASP A 50 -7.19 3.88 -20.64
CA ASP A 50 -7.93 4.56 -21.70
C ASP A 50 -7.28 5.89 -22.15
N LYS A 51 -6.23 6.33 -21.45
CA LYS A 51 -5.43 7.53 -21.75
C LYS A 51 -6.24 8.82 -21.59
N ASP A 52 -7.23 8.83 -20.69
CA ASP A 52 -8.02 10.00 -20.37
C ASP A 52 -7.30 11.00 -19.44
N GLY A 53 -6.12 10.62 -18.93
CA GLY A 53 -5.30 11.44 -18.05
C GLY A 53 -5.64 11.30 -16.56
N LYS A 54 -6.59 10.43 -16.23
CA LYS A 54 -6.97 10.07 -14.86
C LYS A 54 -6.99 8.54 -14.72
N VAL A 55 -7.15 8.07 -13.50
CA VAL A 55 -7.18 6.64 -13.18
C VAL A 55 -8.42 6.35 -12.36
N SER A 56 -9.32 5.54 -12.90
CA SER A 56 -10.51 5.06 -12.20
C SER A 56 -10.22 3.81 -11.37
N LEU A 57 -11.08 3.53 -10.38
CA LEU A 57 -10.95 2.32 -9.57
C LEU A 57 -11.12 1.05 -10.42
N ASP A 58 -11.95 1.09 -11.46
CA ASP A 58 -12.16 -0.02 -12.38
C ASP A 58 -10.88 -0.37 -13.15
N GLU A 59 -10.11 0.63 -13.57
CA GLU A 59 -8.82 0.40 -14.24
C GLU A 59 -7.78 -0.20 -13.29
N VAL A 60 -7.73 0.28 -12.04
CA VAL A 60 -6.90 -0.32 -10.99
C VAL A 60 -7.26 -1.79 -10.79
N GLN A 61 -8.55 -2.10 -10.65
CA GLN A 61 -9.02 -3.47 -10.48
C GLN A 61 -8.75 -4.34 -11.70
N LEU A 62 -8.94 -3.80 -12.92
CA LEU A 62 -8.63 -4.48 -14.17
C LEU A 62 -7.16 -4.90 -14.20
N GLN A 63 -6.25 -3.98 -13.91
CA GLN A 63 -4.81 -4.30 -13.89
C GLN A 63 -4.47 -5.33 -12.81
N ILE A 64 -5.04 -5.22 -11.60
CA ILE A 64 -4.85 -6.23 -10.55
C ILE A 64 -5.35 -7.62 -11.00
N ASN A 65 -6.49 -7.68 -11.69
CA ASN A 65 -7.04 -8.93 -12.21
C ASN A 65 -6.15 -9.51 -13.32
N THR A 66 -5.64 -8.67 -14.23
CA THR A 66 -4.70 -9.08 -15.28
C THR A 66 -3.43 -9.68 -14.67
N LEU A 67 -2.86 -9.04 -13.66
CA LEU A 67 -1.71 -9.58 -12.92
C LEU A 67 -2.04 -10.91 -12.23
N THR A 68 -3.24 -11.01 -11.65
CA THR A 68 -3.73 -12.25 -11.02
C THR A 68 -3.82 -13.39 -12.01
N MET A 69 -4.27 -13.14 -13.25
CA MET A 69 -4.29 -14.15 -14.31
C MET A 69 -2.89 -14.56 -14.75
N LEU A 70 -1.95 -13.61 -14.87
CA LEU A 70 -0.57 -13.89 -15.24
C LEU A 70 0.15 -14.76 -14.19
N VAL A 71 -0.09 -14.54 -12.89
CA VAL A 71 0.46 -15.41 -11.84
C VAL A 71 -0.33 -16.69 -11.61
N ALA A 72 -1.54 -16.82 -12.15
CA ALA A 72 -2.37 -17.99 -11.91
C ALA A 72 -1.67 -19.28 -12.40
N GLY A 73 -0.88 -19.18 -13.47
CA GLY A 73 -0.05 -20.27 -14.01
C GLY A 73 1.27 -20.52 -13.28
N ALA A 74 1.63 -19.74 -12.25
CA ALA A 74 2.80 -20.00 -11.44
C ALA A 74 2.51 -21.14 -10.44
N GLU A 75 3.24 -22.24 -10.56
CA GLU A 75 3.15 -23.40 -9.66
C GLU A 75 4.12 -23.26 -8.46
N GLY A 76 3.80 -23.97 -7.38
CA GLY A 76 4.64 -24.02 -6.16
C GLY A 76 4.39 -22.88 -5.16
N GLN A 77 5.20 -22.89 -4.09
CA GLN A 77 5.06 -21.98 -2.94
C GLN A 77 5.08 -20.50 -3.34
N GLN A 78 5.91 -20.16 -4.33
CA GLN A 78 6.04 -18.79 -4.82
C GLN A 78 4.74 -18.30 -5.49
N GLY A 79 4.04 -19.17 -6.22
CA GLY A 79 2.74 -18.87 -6.82
C GLY A 79 1.64 -18.66 -5.76
N GLU A 80 1.63 -19.49 -4.70
CA GLU A 80 0.70 -19.31 -3.58
C GLU A 80 0.94 -17.98 -2.85
N ASP A 81 2.20 -17.64 -2.61
CA ASP A 81 2.58 -16.37 -1.99
C ASP A 81 2.07 -15.19 -2.85
N TYR A 82 2.27 -15.20 -4.17
CA TYR A 82 1.73 -14.16 -5.05
C TYR A 82 0.21 -14.04 -5.03
N ARG A 83 -0.51 -15.17 -5.04
CA ARG A 83 -1.99 -15.13 -4.99
C ARG A 83 -2.48 -14.54 -3.68
N ARG A 84 -1.84 -14.90 -2.55
CA ARG A 84 -2.18 -14.35 -1.23
C ARG A 84 -1.94 -12.84 -1.20
N ILE A 85 -0.80 -12.44 -1.73
CA ILE A 85 -0.37 -11.06 -1.89
C ILE A 85 -1.40 -10.27 -2.72
N LEU A 86 -1.72 -10.72 -3.93
CA LEU A 86 -2.67 -10.06 -4.84
C LEU A 86 -4.10 -10.01 -4.31
N SER A 87 -4.54 -11.04 -3.59
CA SER A 87 -5.84 -11.03 -2.90
C SER A 87 -5.90 -9.92 -1.85
N GLY A 88 -4.82 -9.77 -1.08
CA GLY A 88 -4.70 -8.67 -0.14
C GLY A 88 -4.75 -7.30 -0.81
N VAL A 89 -3.96 -7.14 -1.87
CA VAL A 89 -3.93 -5.94 -2.72
C VAL A 89 -5.31 -5.56 -3.22
N LYS A 90 -6.04 -6.53 -3.78
CA LYS A 90 -7.40 -6.33 -4.29
C LYS A 90 -8.36 -5.87 -3.19
N ALA A 91 -8.21 -6.40 -1.97
CA ALA A 91 -9.02 -6.00 -0.82
C ALA A 91 -8.71 -4.59 -0.31
N ALA A 92 -7.46 -4.13 -0.43
CA ALA A 92 -7.04 -2.81 0.04
C ALA A 92 -7.17 -1.70 -1.02
N ALA A 93 -7.23 -2.06 -2.30
CA ALA A 93 -7.26 -1.10 -3.40
C ALA A 93 -8.37 -0.04 -3.26
N PRO A 94 -9.63 -0.36 -2.89
CA PRO A 94 -10.67 0.65 -2.72
C PRO A 94 -10.32 1.68 -1.63
N THR A 95 -9.84 1.24 -0.47
CA THR A 95 -9.48 2.16 0.63
C THR A 95 -8.31 3.07 0.27
N ILE A 96 -7.32 2.55 -0.45
CA ILE A 96 -6.16 3.34 -0.91
C ILE A 96 -6.59 4.31 -2.00
N PHE A 97 -7.46 3.87 -2.92
CA PHE A 97 -8.02 4.71 -3.97
C PHE A 97 -8.78 5.88 -3.35
N ASP A 98 -9.72 5.59 -2.47
CA ASP A 98 -10.51 6.60 -1.77
C ASP A 98 -9.59 7.58 -1.04
N LEU A 99 -8.56 7.09 -0.32
CA LEU A 99 -7.59 7.94 0.37
C LEU A 99 -6.90 8.92 -0.57
N LEU A 100 -6.46 8.44 -1.73
CA LEU A 100 -5.71 9.24 -2.71
C LEU A 100 -6.61 10.18 -3.51
N ASP A 101 -7.87 9.82 -3.73
CA ASP A 101 -8.90 10.59 -4.44
C ASP A 101 -9.34 11.80 -3.60
N GLY A 102 -8.46 12.79 -3.51
CA GLY A 102 -8.50 13.90 -2.57
C GLY A 102 -9.71 14.81 -2.74
N ASP A 103 -10.23 14.91 -3.95
CA ASP A 103 -11.43 15.70 -4.28
C ASP A 103 -12.71 14.85 -4.43
N SER A 104 -12.61 13.52 -4.31
CA SER A 104 -13.73 12.58 -4.34
C SER A 104 -14.45 12.54 -5.68
N ASP A 105 -13.73 12.75 -6.78
CA ASP A 105 -14.25 12.69 -8.14
C ASP A 105 -14.25 11.27 -8.74
N GLN A 106 -13.85 10.28 -7.94
CA GLN A 106 -13.70 8.86 -8.29
C GLN A 106 -12.64 8.60 -9.36
N ARG A 107 -11.68 9.51 -9.54
CA ARG A 107 -10.62 9.41 -10.54
C ARG A 107 -9.30 10.03 -10.05
N LEU A 108 -8.28 9.20 -9.90
CA LEU A 108 -6.96 9.67 -9.48
C LEU A 108 -6.23 10.41 -10.60
N THR A 109 -5.87 11.65 -10.35
CA THR A 109 -4.97 12.44 -11.18
C THR A 109 -3.50 12.06 -10.95
N ALA A 110 -2.62 12.45 -11.86
CA ALA A 110 -1.17 12.33 -11.66
C ALA A 110 -0.69 13.03 -10.36
N LYS A 111 -1.34 14.14 -9.97
CA LYS A 111 -1.05 14.85 -8.73
C LYS A 111 -1.38 14.00 -7.51
N GLU A 112 -2.51 13.30 -7.51
CA GLU A 112 -2.92 12.43 -6.40
C GLU A 112 -2.02 11.19 -6.32
N LEU A 113 -1.70 10.58 -7.45
CA LEU A 113 -0.76 9.47 -7.51
C LEU A 113 0.67 9.86 -7.09
N SER A 114 1.05 11.14 -7.20
CA SER A 114 2.34 11.63 -6.69
C SER A 114 2.51 11.42 -5.18
N TYR A 115 1.42 11.27 -4.42
CA TYR A 115 1.49 10.92 -3.00
C TYR A 115 2.05 9.51 -2.77
N ALA A 116 1.95 8.58 -3.74
CA ALA A 116 2.66 7.30 -3.66
C ALA A 116 4.18 7.51 -3.67
N THR A 117 4.70 8.46 -4.47
CA THR A 117 6.11 8.86 -4.45
C THR A 117 6.49 9.48 -3.11
N LYS A 118 5.67 10.41 -2.60
CA LYS A 118 5.92 11.05 -1.29
C LYS A 118 5.93 10.01 -0.16
N PHE A 119 5.04 9.02 -0.22
CA PHE A 119 5.01 7.91 0.72
C PHE A 119 6.28 7.07 0.63
N GLU A 120 6.72 6.70 -0.59
CA GLU A 120 8.01 6.01 -0.78
C GLU A 120 9.17 6.82 -0.15
N ASP A 121 9.23 8.12 -0.40
CA ASP A 121 10.28 9.00 0.13
C ASP A 121 10.23 9.11 1.65
N SER A 122 9.04 9.11 2.24
CA SER A 122 8.84 9.13 3.70
C SER A 122 9.32 7.85 4.41
N LEU A 123 9.44 6.73 3.67
CA LEU A 123 9.93 5.45 4.18
C LEU A 123 11.45 5.30 4.05
N LYS A 124 12.09 6.08 3.16
CA LYS A 124 13.54 6.01 2.95
C LYS A 124 14.29 6.41 4.21
N ILE A 125 15.20 5.54 4.66
CA ILE A 125 16.16 5.85 5.71
C ILE A 125 17.20 6.80 5.11
N LYS A 126 17.38 7.97 5.72
CA LYS A 126 18.36 8.97 5.27
C LYS A 126 19.78 8.52 5.61
N ARG A 127 20.77 9.07 4.90
CA ARG A 127 22.20 8.75 5.10
C ARG A 127 22.72 9.00 6.52
N ASP A 128 22.05 9.87 7.28
CA ASP A 128 22.37 10.21 8.67
C ASP A 128 21.69 9.26 9.68
N GLY A 129 21.06 8.18 9.23
CA GLY A 129 20.41 7.19 10.10
C GLY A 129 19.05 7.64 10.67
N ARG A 130 18.60 8.87 10.36
CA ARG A 130 17.24 9.31 10.67
C ARG A 130 16.26 8.68 9.68
N GLY A 131 15.10 8.23 10.17
CA GLY A 131 14.05 7.75 9.27
C GLY A 131 13.41 8.92 8.52
N GLY A 132 12.69 8.62 7.45
CA GLY A 132 11.81 9.62 6.84
C GLY A 132 10.57 9.87 7.71
N GLY A 133 9.68 10.76 7.25
CA GLY A 133 8.56 11.25 8.06
C GLY A 133 7.59 10.17 8.56
N MET A 134 7.52 9.00 7.90
CA MET A 134 6.71 7.89 8.41
C MET A 134 7.29 7.24 9.66
N ARG A 135 8.61 7.25 9.85
CA ARG A 135 9.20 6.79 11.12
C ARG A 135 8.76 7.68 12.27
N ASP A 136 8.76 8.98 12.06
CA ASP A 136 8.37 9.96 13.07
C ASP A 136 6.87 9.85 13.37
N PHE A 137 6.04 9.64 12.33
CA PHE A 137 4.60 9.38 12.50
C PHE A 137 4.30 8.09 13.26
N ILE A 138 4.98 6.97 12.95
CA ILE A 138 4.79 5.70 13.69
C ILE A 138 5.23 5.85 15.16
N ARG A 139 6.31 6.58 15.42
CA ARG A 139 6.73 6.91 16.78
C ARG A 139 5.67 7.74 17.50
N GLU A 140 5.07 8.71 16.81
CA GLU A 140 4.00 9.54 17.37
C GLU A 140 2.78 8.69 17.72
N ILE A 141 2.37 7.76 16.85
CA ILE A 141 1.29 6.79 17.15
C ILE A 141 1.61 6.02 18.42
N PHE A 142 2.82 5.46 18.51
CA PHE A 142 3.25 4.70 19.67
C PHE A 142 3.15 5.55 20.95
N THR A 143 3.79 6.72 20.96
CA THR A 143 3.78 7.63 22.12
C THR A 143 2.39 8.16 22.46
N THR A 144 1.49 8.26 21.50
CA THR A 144 0.10 8.70 21.75
C THR A 144 -0.73 7.59 22.40
N LEU A 145 -0.44 6.33 22.07
CA LEU A 145 -1.14 5.17 22.62
C LEU A 145 -0.57 4.71 23.97
N ASP A 146 0.74 4.88 24.18
CA ASP A 146 1.48 4.52 25.40
C ASP A 146 1.18 5.55 26.48
N THR A 147 0.13 5.29 27.25
CA THR A 147 -0.35 6.21 28.29
C THR A 147 0.38 6.02 29.62
N SER A 148 0.98 4.86 29.84
CA SER A 148 1.86 4.57 30.97
C SER A 148 3.25 5.19 30.84
N GLU A 149 3.66 5.57 29.62
CA GLU A 149 5.00 6.05 29.27
C GLU A 149 6.10 5.02 29.61
N ASP A 150 5.79 3.73 29.46
CA ASP A 150 6.70 2.61 29.78
C ASP A 150 7.35 1.96 28.55
N ASP A 151 7.22 2.58 27.37
CA ASP A 151 7.73 2.06 26.08
C ASP A 151 7.09 0.70 25.68
N GLU A 152 5.95 0.38 26.27
CA GLU A 152 5.13 -0.82 26.06
C GLU A 152 3.70 -0.42 25.68
N LEU A 153 3.05 -1.20 24.82
CA LEU A 153 1.64 -1.01 24.49
C LEU A 153 0.85 -2.26 24.85
N THR A 154 0.00 -2.13 25.84
CA THR A 154 -0.94 -3.17 26.22
C THR A 154 -2.16 -3.21 25.30
N ALA A 155 -2.86 -4.34 25.25
CA ALA A 155 -4.13 -4.44 24.52
C ALA A 155 -5.18 -3.42 25.02
N GLY A 156 -5.17 -3.11 26.32
CA GLY A 156 -6.04 -2.11 26.94
C GLY A 156 -5.78 -0.69 26.44
N GLU A 157 -4.52 -0.30 26.32
CA GLU A 157 -4.12 1.02 25.82
C GLU A 157 -4.44 1.21 24.34
N ILE A 158 -4.14 0.20 23.53
CA ILE A 158 -4.51 0.20 22.11
C ILE A 158 -6.03 0.32 21.99
N LEU A 159 -6.79 -0.45 22.76
CA LEU A 159 -8.26 -0.40 22.74
C LEU A 159 -8.81 0.96 23.18
N ALA A 160 -8.22 1.58 24.20
CA ALA A 160 -8.58 2.92 24.66
C ALA A 160 -8.30 3.96 23.57
N GLY A 161 -7.14 3.88 22.91
CA GLY A 161 -6.78 4.72 21.78
C GLY A 161 -7.73 4.57 20.59
N CYS A 162 -8.14 3.34 20.24
CA CYS A 162 -9.15 3.09 19.20
C CYS A 162 -10.48 3.83 19.46
N LYS A 163 -10.83 4.04 20.73
CA LYS A 163 -12.10 4.64 21.17
C LYS A 163 -11.97 6.14 21.47
N SER A 164 -10.77 6.71 21.42
CA SER A 164 -10.53 8.10 21.79
C SER A 164 -10.55 9.02 20.56
N ASP A 165 -11.58 9.86 20.46
CA ASP A 165 -11.66 10.87 19.39
C ASP A 165 -10.51 11.87 19.43
N GLU A 166 -9.96 12.16 20.63
CA GLU A 166 -8.78 13.02 20.79
C GLU A 166 -7.54 12.40 20.13
N VAL A 167 -7.33 11.10 20.34
CA VAL A 167 -6.24 10.33 19.69
C VAL A 167 -6.43 10.34 18.18
N ILE A 168 -7.64 10.03 17.68
CA ILE A 168 -7.92 10.03 16.23
C ILE A 168 -7.68 11.42 15.63
N THR A 169 -8.14 12.48 16.27
CA THR A 169 -7.97 13.87 15.80
C THR A 169 -6.49 14.25 15.75
N HIS A 170 -5.73 13.96 16.81
CA HIS A 170 -4.29 14.24 16.88
C HIS A 170 -3.51 13.53 15.79
N LEU A 171 -3.75 12.22 15.63
CA LEU A 171 -3.06 11.42 14.62
C LEU A 171 -3.46 11.81 13.19
N SER A 172 -4.71 12.23 12.97
CA SER A 172 -5.16 12.75 11.67
C SER A 172 -4.49 14.05 11.30
N LYS A 173 -4.29 14.95 12.27
CA LYS A 173 -3.48 16.16 12.09
C LYS A 173 -2.04 15.84 11.72
N LYS A 174 -1.41 14.89 12.41
CA LYS A 174 -0.04 14.46 12.14
C LYS A 174 0.10 13.80 10.76
N LEU A 175 -0.88 12.99 10.36
CA LEU A 175 -0.93 12.40 9.03
C LEU A 175 -1.11 13.47 7.95
N HIS A 176 -1.96 14.48 8.17
CA HIS A 176 -2.18 15.59 7.25
C HIS A 176 -0.93 16.46 7.09
N GLU A 177 -0.22 16.75 8.19
CA GLU A 177 1.07 17.45 8.18
C GLU A 177 2.11 16.74 7.30
N LEU A 178 2.11 15.39 7.34
CA LEU A 178 3.00 14.58 6.52
C LEU A 178 2.52 14.44 5.07
N PHE A 179 1.21 14.28 4.88
CA PHE A 179 0.56 14.08 3.59
C PHE A 179 -0.73 14.92 3.49
N PRO A 180 -0.66 16.13 2.91
CA PRO A 180 -1.84 16.98 2.70
C PRO A 180 -2.67 16.49 1.50
N ILE A 181 -3.08 15.22 1.54
CA ILE A 181 -3.86 14.55 0.48
C ILE A 181 -5.29 15.11 0.47
N ARG A 182 -5.84 15.38 1.67
CA ARG A 182 -7.17 15.95 1.86
C ARG A 182 -7.15 17.45 2.12
N LYS A 183 -8.32 18.08 1.98
CA LYS A 183 -8.51 19.51 2.27
C LYS A 183 -8.26 19.84 3.73
N SER A 184 -8.65 18.95 4.65
CA SER A 184 -8.46 19.13 6.08
C SER A 184 -8.00 17.85 6.78
N PRO A 185 -7.42 17.95 8.00
CA PRO A 185 -7.18 16.79 8.85
C PRO A 185 -8.43 15.98 9.19
N GLY A 186 -9.58 16.64 9.34
CA GLY A 186 -10.84 15.97 9.67
C GLY A 186 -11.28 14.96 8.61
N ASP A 187 -10.98 15.23 7.35
CA ASP A 187 -11.25 14.33 6.22
C ASP A 187 -10.40 13.04 6.27
N LEU A 188 -9.38 12.98 7.13
CA LEU A 188 -8.54 11.79 7.35
C LEU A 188 -8.96 10.97 8.58
N GLU A 189 -9.85 11.48 9.43
CA GLU A 189 -10.22 10.80 10.69
C GLU A 189 -10.82 9.42 10.46
N GLY A 190 -11.68 9.27 9.45
CA GLY A 190 -12.23 7.96 9.07
C GLY A 190 -11.14 6.96 8.65
N PHE A 191 -10.14 7.42 7.91
CA PHE A 191 -9.01 6.59 7.50
C PHE A 191 -8.13 6.19 8.69
N VAL A 192 -7.77 7.17 9.55
CA VAL A 192 -6.97 6.93 10.77
C VAL A 192 -7.70 5.99 11.71
N ARG A 193 -8.99 6.19 11.92
CA ARG A 193 -9.85 5.30 12.72
C ARG A 193 -9.83 3.89 12.17
N SER A 194 -10.12 3.70 10.87
CA SER A 194 -10.11 2.36 10.26
C SER A 194 -8.73 1.67 10.36
N THR A 195 -7.64 2.44 10.32
CA THR A 195 -6.28 1.92 10.45
C THR A 195 -6.02 1.43 11.87
N ILE A 196 -6.41 2.22 12.88
CA ILE A 196 -6.24 1.86 14.29
C ILE A 196 -7.18 0.71 14.67
N GLU A 197 -8.43 0.73 14.21
CA GLU A 197 -9.38 -0.38 14.37
C GLU A 197 -8.85 -1.68 13.76
N SER A 198 -8.09 -1.62 12.65
CA SER A 198 -7.46 -2.81 12.07
C SER A 198 -6.40 -3.46 12.99
N LEU A 199 -5.82 -2.69 13.92
CA LEU A 199 -4.97 -3.22 15.00
C LEU A 199 -5.83 -3.91 16.08
N GLY A 200 -7.07 -3.45 16.26
CA GLY A 200 -8.04 -4.03 17.20
C GLY A 200 -8.69 -5.34 16.75
N GLY A 201 -8.46 -5.79 15.51
CA GLY A 201 -9.00 -7.05 15.00
C GLY A 201 -10.44 -6.95 14.50
N ASN A 202 -11.21 -8.06 14.56
CA ASN A 202 -12.56 -8.12 13.98
C ASN A 202 -13.64 -7.45 14.87
N ALA A 203 -13.31 -7.14 16.12
CA ALA A 203 -14.18 -6.49 17.08
C ALA A 203 -13.35 -5.55 17.97
N LEU A 204 -13.96 -4.48 18.51
CA LEU A 204 -13.29 -3.56 19.43
C LEU A 204 -13.32 -4.08 20.88
N ASP A 205 -12.72 -5.25 21.06
CA ASP A 205 -12.51 -5.92 22.35
C ASP A 205 -11.06 -6.38 22.52
N GLU A 206 -10.68 -6.64 23.77
CA GLU A 206 -9.29 -6.95 24.14
C GLU A 206 -8.76 -8.22 23.48
N ALA A 207 -9.58 -9.26 23.33
CA ALA A 207 -9.18 -10.51 22.69
C ALA A 207 -8.89 -10.31 21.19
N SER A 208 -9.68 -9.48 20.52
CA SER A 208 -9.48 -9.13 19.13
C SER A 208 -8.25 -8.25 18.94
N VAL A 209 -7.97 -7.34 19.88
CA VAL A 209 -6.75 -6.53 19.89
C VAL A 209 -5.52 -7.43 20.05
N ILE A 210 -5.53 -8.36 21.01
CA ILE A 210 -4.44 -9.34 21.20
C ILE A 210 -4.20 -10.12 19.89
N GLU A 211 -5.25 -10.61 19.23
CA GLU A 211 -5.11 -11.27 17.93
C GLU A 211 -4.56 -10.32 16.85
N GLY A 212 -4.99 -9.06 16.90
CA GLY A 212 -4.59 -8.00 15.99
C GLY A 212 -3.13 -7.56 16.13
N ILE A 213 -2.51 -7.69 17.31
CA ILE A 213 -1.12 -7.29 17.56
C ILE A 213 -0.09 -8.41 17.37
N LYS A 214 -0.51 -9.69 17.32
CA LYS A 214 0.36 -10.88 17.16
C LYS A 214 1.39 -10.85 16.03
N TRP A 215 1.22 -9.96 15.05
CA TRP A 215 2.16 -9.83 13.95
C TRP A 215 3.26 -8.81 14.19
N ILE A 216 3.08 -7.95 15.20
CA ILE A 216 4.09 -7.01 15.72
C ILE A 216 4.76 -7.64 16.93
N ASP A 217 3.96 -8.18 17.85
CA ASP A 217 4.38 -8.90 19.07
C ASP A 217 5.18 -10.15 18.66
N ALA A 218 6.50 -10.05 18.78
CA ALA A 218 7.46 -11.00 18.25
C ALA A 218 7.85 -12.07 19.26
N ASP A 219 7.76 -11.78 20.55
CA ASP A 219 8.00 -12.74 21.64
C ASP A 219 6.71 -13.37 22.20
N ALA A 220 5.55 -12.94 21.70
CA ALA A 220 4.22 -13.46 22.01
C ALA A 220 3.83 -13.29 23.48
N ASP A 221 4.30 -12.21 24.11
CA ASP A 221 3.97 -11.85 25.50
C ASP A 221 2.62 -11.11 25.64
N GLY A 222 1.99 -10.74 24.52
CA GLY A 222 0.72 -10.01 24.48
C GLY A 222 0.86 -8.50 24.67
N ILE A 223 2.09 -7.98 24.68
CA ILE A 223 2.45 -6.57 24.77
C ILE A 223 3.19 -6.21 23.49
N VAL A 224 3.06 -4.95 23.04
CA VAL A 224 3.83 -4.45 21.90
C VAL A 224 4.90 -3.48 22.38
N GLN A 225 6.16 -3.90 22.33
CA GLN A 225 7.27 -3.04 22.69
C GLN A 225 7.62 -2.08 21.55
N ARG A 226 8.13 -0.90 21.91
CA ARG A 226 8.64 0.08 20.93
C ARG A 226 9.70 -0.50 20.00
N SER A 227 10.53 -1.41 20.51
CA SER A 227 11.59 -2.07 19.75
C SER A 227 11.03 -2.98 18.65
N GLU A 228 9.89 -3.62 18.88
CA GLU A 228 9.20 -4.51 17.95
C GLU A 228 8.56 -3.73 16.82
N VAL A 229 7.86 -2.65 17.15
CA VAL A 229 7.31 -1.70 16.17
C VAL A 229 8.42 -1.17 15.27
N GLY A 230 9.58 -0.80 15.84
CA GLY A 230 10.73 -0.35 15.09
C GLY A 230 11.30 -1.42 14.13
N ARG A 231 11.44 -2.67 14.59
CA ARG A 231 11.89 -3.81 13.77
C ARG A 231 10.93 -4.10 12.62
N TYR A 232 9.63 -4.12 12.92
CA TYR A 232 8.60 -4.35 11.92
C TYR A 232 8.59 -3.21 10.88
N TYR A 233 8.55 -1.96 11.34
CA TYR A 233 8.58 -0.78 10.47
C TYR A 233 9.77 -0.83 9.51
N LYS A 234 10.98 -1.09 10.02
CA LYS A 234 12.19 -1.18 9.19
C LYS A 234 12.04 -2.26 8.11
N THR A 235 11.54 -3.43 8.47
CA THR A 235 11.35 -4.55 7.55
C THR A 235 10.31 -4.21 6.47
N ALA A 236 9.16 -3.66 6.88
CA ALA A 236 8.09 -3.25 5.97
C ALA A 236 8.53 -2.12 5.03
N ALA A 237 9.22 -1.10 5.55
CA ALA A 237 9.73 0.04 4.78
C ALA A 237 10.76 -0.40 3.74
N MET A 238 11.72 -1.27 4.10
CA MET A 238 12.71 -1.79 3.16
C MET A 238 12.04 -2.59 2.04
N LYS A 239 11.12 -3.50 2.39
CA LYS A 239 10.34 -4.25 1.40
C LYS A 239 9.58 -3.30 0.48
N PHE A 240 8.92 -2.27 1.02
CA PHE A 240 8.20 -1.29 0.20
C PHE A 240 9.12 -0.62 -0.82
N VAL A 241 10.25 -0.08 -0.36
CA VAL A 241 11.19 0.65 -1.22
C VAL A 241 11.85 -0.26 -2.27
N GLU A 242 12.01 -1.54 -1.98
CA GLU A 242 12.49 -2.51 -2.96
C GLU A 242 11.43 -2.78 -4.03
N LEU A 243 10.19 -3.02 -3.62
CA LEU A 243 9.08 -3.33 -4.52
C LEU A 243 8.72 -2.14 -5.42
N SER A 244 8.75 -0.93 -4.88
CA SER A 244 8.55 0.30 -5.67
C SER A 244 9.65 0.50 -6.72
N LYS A 245 10.91 0.12 -6.45
CA LYS A 245 11.97 0.15 -7.47
C LYS A 245 11.68 -0.83 -8.59
N GLN A 246 11.24 -2.03 -8.26
CA GLN A 246 10.91 -3.04 -9.26
C GLN A 246 9.75 -2.56 -10.17
N VAL A 247 8.70 -1.96 -9.60
CA VAL A 247 7.62 -1.37 -10.43
C VAL A 247 8.13 -0.28 -11.35
N ARG A 248 9.01 0.58 -10.89
CA ARG A 248 9.57 1.63 -11.74
C ARG A 248 10.42 1.09 -12.89
N GLN A 249 10.97 -0.12 -12.75
CA GLN A 249 11.74 -0.76 -13.80
C GLN A 249 10.86 -1.42 -14.87
N ILE A 250 9.76 -2.05 -14.44
CA ILE A 250 8.88 -2.84 -15.33
C ILE A 250 7.65 -2.07 -15.83
N GLY A 251 7.18 -1.07 -15.08
CA GLY A 251 5.87 -0.45 -15.27
C GLY A 251 5.73 0.14 -16.68
N PRO A 252 6.77 0.81 -17.21
CA PRO A 252 6.78 1.23 -18.61
C PRO A 252 6.59 0.07 -19.61
N MET A 253 7.05 -1.15 -19.31
CA MET A 253 6.82 -2.31 -20.17
C MET A 253 5.35 -2.76 -20.12
N PHE A 254 4.74 -2.81 -18.93
CA PHE A 254 3.32 -3.15 -18.79
C PHE A 254 2.41 -2.18 -19.54
N ALA A 255 2.71 -0.89 -19.49
CA ALA A 255 1.96 0.12 -20.23
C ALA A 255 2.08 -0.03 -21.75
N MET A 256 3.18 -0.61 -22.25
CA MET A 256 3.34 -0.92 -23.69
C MET A 256 2.50 -2.13 -24.11
N PHE A 257 2.34 -3.14 -23.24
CA PHE A 257 1.51 -4.33 -23.53
C PHE A 257 0.01 -4.05 -23.41
N GLY A 258 -0.41 -3.24 -22.43
CA GLY A 258 -1.82 -2.87 -22.25
C GLY A 258 -2.41 -2.01 -23.38
N GLY A 259 -1.57 -1.38 -24.21
CA GLY A 259 -2.01 -0.61 -25.37
C GLY A 259 -2.26 -1.43 -26.65
N MET A 260 -2.00 -2.74 -26.64
CA MET A 260 -2.11 -3.56 -27.87
C MET A 260 -3.52 -4.09 -28.17
N ASP A 261 -4.45 -4.10 -27.21
CA ASP A 261 -5.84 -4.50 -27.46
C ASP A 261 -6.63 -3.47 -28.30
N GLY A 262 -6.08 -2.27 -28.52
CA GLY A 262 -6.64 -1.26 -29.43
C GLY A 262 -6.26 -1.40 -30.90
N MET A 263 -5.40 -2.37 -31.28
CA MET A 263 -4.93 -2.56 -32.66
C MET A 263 -5.57 -3.75 -33.40
N GLN A 264 -6.71 -4.26 -32.93
CA GLN A 264 -7.47 -5.30 -33.64
C GLN A 264 -8.72 -4.71 -34.31
N GLY A 265 -8.52 -3.96 -35.40
CA GLY A 265 -9.64 -3.36 -36.15
C GLY A 265 -9.32 -2.75 -37.51
N GLY A 266 -8.10 -2.92 -38.04
CA GLY A 266 -7.71 -2.43 -39.37
C GLY A 266 -7.57 -3.56 -40.38
N GLY A 267 -8.70 -4.16 -40.80
CA GLY A 267 -8.71 -5.09 -41.93
C GLY A 267 -8.24 -4.36 -43.21
N PRO A 268 -7.27 -4.91 -43.96
CA PRO A 268 -6.87 -4.31 -45.22
C PRO A 268 -8.02 -4.45 -46.21
N GLY A 269 -8.58 -3.31 -46.62
CA GLY A 269 -9.53 -3.22 -47.71
C GLY A 269 -8.92 -3.82 -48.97
N SER A 270 -9.53 -4.90 -49.43
CA SER A 270 -9.32 -5.48 -50.75
C SER A 270 -9.66 -4.43 -51.81
N SER A 271 -8.62 -3.88 -52.42
CA SER A 271 -8.70 -3.24 -53.72
C SER A 271 -8.89 -4.32 -54.79
N GLU A 272 -10.12 -4.46 -55.30
CA GLU A 272 -10.39 -5.14 -56.57
C GLU A 272 -10.59 -4.08 -57.67
N LEU A 273 -9.69 -4.14 -58.66
CA LEU A 273 -9.98 -3.89 -60.07
C LEU A 273 -10.53 -5.20 -60.66
#